data_AF-A0AAQ0Q9A9-F1
#
_entry.id   AF-A0AAQ0Q9A9-F1
#
_cell.length_a   1.000
_cell.length_b   1.000
_cell.length_c   1.000
_cell.angle_alpha   90.00
_cell.angle_beta   90.00
_cell.angle_gamma   90.00
#
_symmetry.space_group_name_H-M   'P 1'
#
loop_
_entity.id
_entity.type
_entity.pdbx_description
1 polymer ?
#
loop_
_entity_poly.entity_id
_entity_poly.type
_entity_poly.pdbx_seq_one_letter_code
_entity_poly.pdbx_strand_id
1 'polypeptide(L)'
;MKKDENIGRRKERGNVVGDGRSIDFLGYCFTPTNIRIRKSIKQTFARKAKRITDEKRRREVLASYWGWCKWGHCRNLWNKLTNNDMSFADIGVSGRVTTKDGQQFFDVKKIKIDSILNLPIKVEKFQTDVKTQHGNGRHVVLIEYNGEKCKFITNSFTLKNMLDQAAKIENAFPISTVIKKRDIGGKFPDYYFE
;
A
#
# COMPACT_ATOMS: atom_id res chain seq x y z
N MET A 1 -10.94 35.67 14.36
CA MET A 1 -10.70 34.69 15.44
C MET A 1 -11.95 33.84 15.62
N LYS A 2 -12.02 32.69 14.95
CA LYS A 2 -13.04 31.66 15.17
C LYS A 2 -12.30 30.38 15.54
N LYS A 3 -12.65 29.83 16.71
CA LYS A 3 -12.00 28.68 17.34
C LYS A 3 -12.51 27.41 16.68
N ASP A 4 -11.58 26.51 16.39
CA ASP A 4 -11.82 25.20 15.80
C ASP A 4 -12.63 24.30 16.73
N GLU A 5 -13.78 23.84 16.24
CA GLU A 5 -14.57 22.75 16.83
C GLU A 5 -13.94 21.41 16.46
N ASN A 6 -13.11 20.85 17.34
CA ASN A 6 -12.73 19.45 17.26
C ASN A 6 -13.54 18.65 18.30
N ILE A 7 -14.73 18.21 17.87
CA ILE A 7 -15.63 17.36 18.66
C ILE A 7 -14.96 16.01 18.87
N GLY A 8 -14.39 15.84 20.07
CA GLY A 8 -13.83 14.60 20.54
C GLY A 8 -14.87 13.49 20.53
N ARG A 9 -14.72 12.52 19.63
CA ARG A 9 -15.37 11.20 19.74
C ARG A 9 -14.74 10.46 20.92
N ARG A 10 -15.22 10.78 22.13
CA ARG A 10 -15.03 9.97 23.33
C ARG A 10 -15.71 8.63 23.04
N LYS A 11 -14.94 7.60 22.68
CA LYS A 11 -15.44 6.22 22.63
C LYS A 11 -15.97 5.90 24.02
N GLU A 12 -17.30 5.88 24.15
CA GLU A 12 -17.97 5.37 25.33
C GLU A 12 -17.41 3.99 25.62
N ARG A 13 -16.62 3.89 26.69
CA ARG A 13 -16.27 2.60 27.27
C ARG A 13 -17.51 2.14 28.00
N GLY A 14 -18.46 1.61 27.25
CA GLY A 14 -19.49 0.77 27.82
C GLY A 14 -18.79 -0.33 28.61
N ASN A 15 -18.90 -0.26 29.94
CA ASN A 15 -18.76 -1.44 30.78
C ASN A 15 -19.93 -2.35 30.42
N VAL A 16 -19.82 -3.08 29.31
CA VAL A 16 -20.79 -4.11 28.97
C VAL A 16 -20.45 -5.31 29.83
N VAL A 17 -21.02 -5.30 31.03
CA VAL A 17 -21.29 -6.53 31.78
C VAL A 17 -22.46 -7.18 31.04
N GLY A 18 -22.19 -8.28 30.35
CA GLY A 18 -23.12 -9.03 29.52
C GLY A 18 -22.28 -9.79 28.51
N ASP A 19 -21.79 -10.98 28.82
CA ASP A 19 -22.60 -12.18 28.98
C ASP A 19 -21.87 -13.15 29.93
N GLY A 20 -22.53 -13.56 31.02
CA GLY A 20 -21.93 -14.32 32.13
C GLY A 20 -21.46 -15.74 31.78
N ARG A 21 -21.50 -16.13 30.51
CA ARG A 21 -21.12 -17.45 30.01
C ARG A 21 -19.94 -17.31 29.06
N SER A 22 -18.73 -17.25 29.60
CA SER A 22 -17.53 -17.52 28.83
C SER A 22 -17.13 -18.98 29.02
N ILE A 23 -17.05 -19.74 27.92
CA ILE A 23 -16.52 -21.10 27.98
C ILE A 23 -15.00 -20.98 27.97
N ASP A 24 -14.37 -21.58 28.98
CA ASP A 24 -12.93 -21.65 29.06
C ASP A 24 -12.45 -23.00 28.49
N PHE A 25 -11.71 -22.97 27.39
CA PHE A 25 -11.17 -24.18 26.78
C PHE A 25 -9.77 -23.97 26.23
N LEU A 26 -8.84 -24.88 26.53
CA LEU A 26 -7.44 -24.87 26.09
C LEU A 26 -6.68 -23.54 26.33
N GLY A 27 -7.10 -22.77 27.34
CA GLY A 27 -6.50 -21.47 27.67
C GLY A 27 -7.07 -20.26 26.91
N TYR A 28 -8.12 -20.46 26.12
CA TYR A 28 -8.97 -19.40 25.57
C TYR A 28 -10.28 -19.29 26.33
N CYS A 29 -10.76 -18.06 26.45
CA CYS A 29 -12.07 -17.68 26.97
C CYS A 29 -12.92 -17.29 25.76
N PHE A 30 -13.87 -18.16 25.41
CA PHE A 30 -14.81 -17.95 24.32
C PHE A 30 -16.00 -17.16 24.83
N THR A 31 -16.24 -15.99 24.24
CA THR A 31 -17.47 -15.23 24.41
C THR A 31 -18.19 -15.17 23.07
N PRO A 32 -19.52 -14.94 23.02
CA PRO A 32 -20.28 -14.95 21.77
C PRO A 32 -19.71 -14.03 20.68
N THR A 33 -19.06 -12.93 21.08
CA THR A 33 -18.53 -11.92 20.15
C THR A 33 -17.02 -11.99 19.97
N ASN A 34 -16.29 -12.60 20.91
CA ASN A 34 -14.84 -12.49 20.96
C ASN A 34 -14.20 -13.73 21.60
N ILE A 35 -13.05 -14.11 21.09
CA ILE A 35 -12.17 -15.11 21.70
C ILE A 35 -11.00 -14.38 22.36
N ARG A 36 -10.83 -14.57 23.67
CA ARG A 36 -9.75 -13.92 24.44
C ARG A 36 -8.84 -14.98 25.03
N ILE A 37 -7.56 -14.67 25.25
CA ILE A 37 -6.69 -15.56 26.04
C ILE A 37 -7.07 -15.48 27.54
N ARG A 38 -6.89 -16.56 28.31
CA ARG A 38 -7.09 -16.57 29.77
C ARG A 38 -6.17 -15.56 30.46
N LYS A 39 -6.68 -14.87 31.50
CA LYS A 39 -5.94 -13.82 32.23
C LYS A 39 -4.59 -14.29 32.77
N SER A 40 -4.52 -15.49 33.36
CA SER A 40 -3.28 -16.06 33.89
C SER A 40 -2.20 -16.20 32.82
N ILE A 41 -2.57 -16.71 31.65
CA ILE A 41 -1.66 -16.89 30.51
C ILE A 41 -1.12 -15.54 30.03
N LYS A 42 -1.97 -14.50 29.91
CA LYS A 42 -1.52 -13.14 29.54
C LYS A 42 -0.49 -12.60 30.52
N GLN A 43 -0.72 -12.79 31.82
CA GLN A 43 0.18 -12.28 32.85
C GLN A 43 1.52 -13.04 32.84
N THR A 44 1.48 -14.38 32.75
CA THR A 44 2.69 -15.19 32.63
C THR A 44 3.49 -14.82 31.39
N PHE A 45 2.80 -14.62 30.26
CA PHE A 45 3.43 -14.15 29.02
C PHE A 45 4.13 -12.79 29.22
N ALA A 46 3.41 -11.79 29.74
CA ALA A 46 3.98 -10.46 29.96
C ALA A 46 5.20 -10.48 30.89
N ARG A 47 5.14 -11.24 31.98
CA ARG A 47 6.28 -11.41 32.91
C ARG A 47 7.47 -12.08 32.22
N LYS A 48 7.22 -13.14 31.44
CA LYS A 48 8.26 -13.87 30.72
C LYS A 48 8.92 -13.02 29.65
N ALA A 49 8.13 -12.28 28.87
CA ALA A 49 8.63 -11.38 27.83
C ALA A 49 9.50 -10.24 28.41
N LYS A 50 9.18 -9.75 29.61
CA LYS A 50 9.98 -8.72 30.31
C LYS A 50 11.27 -9.27 30.92
N ARG A 51 11.27 -10.53 31.38
CA ARG A 51 12.43 -11.16 32.05
C ARG A 51 13.57 -11.50 31.09
N ILE A 52 13.26 -11.76 29.81
CA ILE A 52 14.25 -12.22 28.85
C ILE A 52 14.99 -11.01 28.26
N THR A 53 16.28 -10.93 28.55
CA THR A 53 17.19 -9.92 27.99
C THR A 53 17.74 -10.34 26.62
N ASP A 54 18.00 -11.64 26.42
CA ASP A 54 18.52 -12.16 25.15
C ASP A 54 17.50 -12.04 24.02
N GLU A 55 17.90 -11.40 22.93
CA GLU A 55 17.03 -11.11 21.79
C GLU A 55 16.61 -12.40 21.05
N LYS A 56 17.53 -13.37 20.89
CA LYS A 56 17.23 -14.63 20.20
C LYS A 56 16.18 -15.43 20.97
N ARG A 57 16.43 -15.62 22.27
CA ARG A 57 15.48 -16.29 23.16
C ARG A 57 14.15 -15.53 23.26
N ARG A 58 14.19 -14.20 23.26
CA ARG A 58 12.98 -13.36 23.26
C ARG A 58 12.15 -13.61 22.00
N ARG A 59 12.79 -13.70 20.83
CA ARG A 59 12.12 -13.97 19.54
C ARG A 59 11.43 -15.33 19.51
N GLU A 60 12.09 -16.39 19.96
CA GLU A 60 11.50 -17.74 20.04
C GLU A 60 10.27 -17.79 20.96
N VAL A 61 10.39 -17.16 22.13
CA VAL A 61 9.30 -17.11 23.11
C VAL A 61 8.14 -16.30 22.55
N LEU A 62 8.42 -15.12 21.98
CA LEU A 62 7.40 -14.31 21.30
C LEU A 62 6.71 -15.10 20.17
N ALA A 63 7.44 -15.82 19.32
CA ALA A 63 6.87 -16.62 18.24
C ALA A 63 5.88 -17.70 18.76
N SER A 64 6.20 -18.32 19.90
CA SER A 64 5.30 -19.27 20.56
C SER A 64 3.98 -18.62 20.98
N TYR A 65 4.05 -17.42 21.60
CA TYR A 65 2.87 -16.66 22.01
C TYR A 65 2.15 -15.97 20.85
N TRP A 66 2.82 -15.73 19.74
CA TRP A 66 2.25 -15.16 18.53
C TRP A 66 1.14 -16.05 17.97
N GLY A 67 1.37 -17.36 17.91
CA GLY A 67 0.35 -18.33 17.51
C GLY A 67 -0.90 -18.22 18.40
N TRP A 68 -0.71 -18.11 19.72
CA TRP A 68 -1.82 -17.91 20.65
C TRP A 68 -2.58 -16.60 20.42
N CYS A 69 -1.85 -15.52 20.15
CA CYS A 69 -2.43 -14.21 19.90
C CYS A 69 -3.10 -14.09 18.53
N LYS A 70 -2.74 -14.95 17.56
CA LYS A 70 -3.37 -14.99 16.23
C LYS A 70 -4.78 -15.58 16.26
N TRP A 71 -4.99 -16.60 17.09
CA TRP A 71 -6.29 -17.27 17.23
C TRP A 71 -7.24 -16.55 18.21
N GLY A 72 -6.70 -15.76 19.15
CA GLY A 72 -7.48 -14.84 19.97
C GLY A 72 -7.59 -13.45 19.33
N HIS A 73 -8.62 -12.68 19.66
CA HIS A 73 -8.69 -11.24 19.35
C HIS A 73 -7.72 -10.43 20.24
N CYS A 74 -6.42 -10.76 20.18
CA CYS A 74 -5.37 -10.32 21.09
C CYS A 74 -4.39 -9.32 20.45
N ARG A 75 -4.73 -8.69 19.33
CA ARG A 75 -3.88 -7.71 18.62
C ARG A 75 -3.41 -6.56 19.53
N ASN A 76 -4.31 -6.01 20.33
CA ASN A 76 -3.97 -4.96 21.30
C ASN A 76 -3.04 -5.44 22.42
N LEU A 77 -3.18 -6.70 22.85
CA LEU A 77 -2.28 -7.29 23.85
C LEU A 77 -0.88 -7.46 23.29
N TRP A 78 -0.78 -7.98 22.06
CA TRP A 78 0.47 -8.18 21.36
C TRP A 78 1.22 -6.85 21.18
N ASN A 79 0.56 -5.85 20.60
CA ASN A 79 1.19 -4.54 20.35
C ASN A 79 1.71 -3.90 21.65
N LYS A 80 0.99 -4.03 22.78
CA LYS A 80 1.47 -3.54 24.08
C LYS A 80 2.72 -4.26 24.63
N LEU A 81 2.95 -5.51 24.24
CA LEU A 81 4.06 -6.32 24.75
C LEU A 81 5.29 -6.25 23.86
N THR A 82 5.09 -6.08 22.56
CA THR A 82 6.16 -6.12 21.56
C THR A 82 6.45 -4.78 20.92
N ASN A 83 5.55 -3.79 21.05
CA ASN A 83 5.52 -2.54 20.28
C ASN A 83 5.51 -2.76 18.75
N ASN A 84 5.12 -3.96 18.31
CA ASN A 84 4.98 -4.33 16.90
C ASN A 84 3.53 -4.78 16.68
N ASP A 85 2.85 -4.23 15.69
CA ASP A 85 1.54 -4.74 15.32
C ASP A 85 1.67 -6.06 14.55
N MET A 86 0.64 -6.91 14.61
CA MET A 86 0.58 -8.12 13.77
C MET A 86 0.07 -7.80 12.36
N SER A 87 0.24 -6.57 11.91
CA SER A 87 -0.19 -6.12 10.59
C SER A 87 0.80 -6.59 9.53
N PHE A 88 0.35 -6.78 8.29
CA PHE A 88 1.25 -7.12 7.18
C PHE A 88 2.37 -6.08 7.01
N ALA A 89 2.08 -4.80 7.23
CA ALA A 89 3.06 -3.72 7.17
C ALA A 89 4.19 -3.90 8.20
N ASP A 90 3.84 -4.19 9.45
CA ASP A 90 4.81 -4.36 10.55
C ASP A 90 5.54 -5.71 10.49
N ILE A 91 4.93 -6.72 9.85
CA ILE A 91 5.58 -8.01 9.55
C ILE A 91 6.58 -7.86 8.37
N GLY A 92 6.62 -6.71 7.71
CA GLY A 92 7.49 -6.47 6.54
C GLY A 92 6.96 -7.11 5.26
N VAL A 93 5.71 -7.55 5.27
CA VAL A 93 5.00 -8.04 4.08
C VAL A 93 4.26 -6.85 3.48
N SER A 94 4.98 -6.05 2.71
CA SER A 94 4.38 -5.03 1.86
C SER A 94 3.97 -5.64 0.52
N GLY A 95 2.94 -5.06 -0.10
CA GLY A 95 2.65 -5.32 -1.51
C GLY A 95 3.87 -4.99 -2.36
N ARG A 96 4.13 -5.79 -3.40
CA ARG A 96 5.29 -5.60 -4.29
C ARG A 96 5.28 -4.18 -4.87
N VAL A 97 6.28 -3.37 -4.52
CA VAL A 97 6.60 -2.09 -5.18
C VAL A 97 7.30 -2.33 -6.53
N THR A 98 7.96 -3.49 -6.66
CA THR A 98 8.75 -3.88 -7.82
C THR A 98 8.09 -5.08 -8.53
N THR A 99 7.99 -4.99 -9.86
CA THR A 99 7.49 -6.10 -10.70
C THR A 99 8.42 -7.31 -10.59
N LYS A 100 7.95 -8.52 -10.94
CA LYS A 100 8.77 -9.75 -10.98
C LYS A 100 10.09 -9.58 -11.77
N ASP A 101 10.11 -8.65 -12.73
CA ASP A 101 11.22 -8.34 -13.61
C ASP A 101 12.14 -7.20 -13.12
N GLY A 102 11.99 -6.75 -11.87
CA GLY A 102 12.79 -5.64 -11.32
C GLY A 102 12.34 -4.23 -11.76
N GLN A 103 11.32 -4.14 -12.62
CA GLN A 103 10.80 -2.86 -13.12
C GLN A 103 9.91 -2.16 -12.09
N GLN A 104 10.01 -0.82 -12.00
CA GLN A 104 9.15 0.00 -11.14
C GLN A 104 7.69 -0.15 -11.58
N PHE A 105 6.83 -0.62 -10.66
CA PHE A 105 5.41 -0.70 -10.91
C PHE A 105 4.74 0.58 -10.39
N PHE A 106 4.13 1.35 -11.28
CA PHE A 106 3.33 2.49 -10.88
C PHE A 106 1.94 1.99 -10.45
N ASP A 107 1.66 1.90 -9.15
CA ASP A 107 0.35 1.51 -8.62
C ASP A 107 -0.65 2.68 -8.63
N VAL A 108 -0.89 3.22 -9.83
CA VAL A 108 -1.80 4.35 -10.08
C VAL A 108 -2.84 3.99 -11.13
N LYS A 109 -3.93 4.76 -11.17
CA LYS A 109 -5.04 4.56 -12.11
C LYS A 109 -4.55 4.61 -13.56
N LYS A 110 -4.95 3.63 -14.35
CA LYS A 110 -4.71 3.61 -15.80
C LYS A 110 -5.72 4.52 -16.50
N ILE A 111 -5.24 5.49 -17.28
CA ILE A 111 -6.05 6.39 -18.09
C ILE A 111 -5.81 6.11 -19.59
N LYS A 112 -6.84 6.32 -20.42
CA LYS A 112 -6.72 6.24 -21.88
C LYS A 112 -6.14 7.55 -22.42
N ILE A 113 -5.28 7.47 -23.43
CA ILE A 113 -4.68 8.67 -24.05
C ILE A 113 -5.77 9.63 -24.54
N ASP A 114 -6.86 9.11 -25.12
CA ASP A 114 -7.97 9.91 -25.63
C ASP A 114 -8.60 10.87 -24.59
N SER A 115 -8.66 10.46 -23.32
CA SER A 115 -9.26 11.30 -22.26
C SER A 115 -8.36 12.45 -21.79
N ILE A 116 -7.07 12.42 -22.15
CA ILE A 116 -6.09 13.45 -21.79
C ILE A 116 -5.61 14.25 -23.01
N LEU A 117 -6.29 14.10 -24.16
CA LEU A 117 -5.99 14.87 -25.37
C LEU A 117 -6.33 16.35 -25.18
N ASN A 118 -5.47 17.21 -25.71
CA ASN A 118 -5.60 18.67 -25.68
C ASN A 118 -5.70 19.27 -24.27
N LEU A 119 -5.26 18.52 -23.25
CA LEU A 119 -5.28 18.93 -21.85
C LEU A 119 -3.85 19.07 -21.33
N PRO A 120 -3.56 20.05 -20.46
CA PRO A 120 -2.25 20.19 -19.84
C PRO A 120 -2.00 19.03 -18.87
N ILE A 121 -0.89 18.32 -19.07
CA ILE A 121 -0.44 17.25 -18.20
C ILE A 121 0.98 17.53 -17.73
N LYS A 122 1.35 17.02 -16.56
CA LYS A 122 2.76 17.00 -16.13
C LYS A 122 3.28 15.58 -16.21
N VAL A 123 4.31 15.36 -17.00
CA VAL A 123 5.01 14.08 -17.08
C VAL A 123 6.06 14.03 -15.97
N GLU A 124 5.90 13.12 -15.00
CA GLU A 124 6.84 12.98 -13.89
C GLU A 124 7.96 11.99 -14.23
N LYS A 125 7.58 10.78 -14.65
CA LYS A 125 8.50 9.66 -14.89
C LYS A 125 7.96 8.77 -15.98
N PHE A 126 8.81 7.98 -16.60
CA PHE A 126 8.40 6.92 -17.49
C PHE A 126 9.28 5.70 -17.31
N GLN A 127 8.74 4.53 -17.66
CA GLN A 127 9.45 3.26 -17.66
C GLN A 127 9.41 2.68 -19.07
N THR A 128 10.59 2.28 -19.55
CA THR A 128 10.77 1.64 -20.85
C THR A 128 10.59 0.12 -20.76
N ASP A 129 10.29 -0.48 -21.92
CA ASP A 129 10.18 -1.92 -22.17
C ASP A 129 9.34 -2.72 -21.15
N VAL A 130 8.10 -2.29 -20.94
CA VAL A 130 7.15 -3.00 -20.08
C VAL A 130 6.43 -4.09 -20.87
N LYS A 131 6.50 -5.33 -20.37
CA LYS A 131 5.75 -6.47 -20.91
C LYS A 131 4.28 -6.37 -20.48
N THR A 132 3.38 -6.28 -21.45
CA THR A 132 1.93 -6.24 -21.21
C THR A 132 1.25 -7.43 -21.86
N GLN A 133 0.01 -7.73 -21.46
CA GLN A 133 -0.79 -8.81 -22.10
C GLN A 133 -0.93 -8.63 -23.62
N HIS A 134 -0.82 -7.40 -24.13
CA HIS A 134 -0.94 -7.08 -25.56
C HIS A 134 0.41 -7.08 -26.29
N GLY A 135 1.51 -7.51 -25.65
CA GLY A 135 2.86 -7.56 -26.23
C GLY A 135 3.93 -6.77 -25.45
N ASN A 136 5.17 -6.89 -25.91
CA ASN A 136 6.38 -6.32 -25.30
C ASN A 136 6.73 -4.92 -25.84
N GLY A 137 7.73 -4.24 -25.25
CA GLY A 137 8.26 -2.99 -25.79
C GLY A 137 7.41 -1.75 -25.53
N ARG A 138 6.36 -1.80 -24.70
CA ARG A 138 5.52 -0.62 -24.42
C ARG A 138 6.16 0.27 -23.36
N HIS A 139 5.86 1.57 -23.40
CA HIS A 139 6.30 2.51 -22.37
C HIS A 139 5.13 2.86 -21.46
N VAL A 140 5.41 2.92 -20.17
CA VAL A 140 4.44 3.35 -19.16
C VAL A 140 4.86 4.71 -18.67
N VAL A 141 3.98 5.69 -18.83
CA VAL A 141 4.26 7.09 -18.47
C VAL A 141 3.41 7.43 -17.25
N LEU A 142 4.07 7.93 -16.21
CA LEU A 142 3.46 8.49 -15.02
C LEU A 142 3.22 9.99 -15.25
N ILE A 143 1.96 10.38 -15.15
CA ILE A 143 1.51 11.76 -15.33
C ILE A 143 0.75 12.25 -14.12
N GLU A 144 0.79 13.56 -13.90
CA GLU A 144 -0.14 14.26 -13.03
C GLU A 144 -1.19 14.95 -13.91
N TYR A 145 -2.45 14.59 -13.69
CA TYR A 145 -3.61 15.14 -14.40
C TYR A 145 -4.66 15.54 -13.37
N ASN A 146 -5.11 16.80 -13.40
CA ASN A 146 -6.06 17.37 -12.44
C ASN A 146 -5.67 17.18 -10.95
N GLY A 147 -4.36 17.17 -10.65
CA GLY A 147 -3.84 16.93 -9.30
C GLY A 147 -3.84 15.45 -8.87
N GLU A 148 -4.28 14.53 -9.74
CA GLU A 148 -4.21 13.09 -9.51
C GLU A 148 -3.06 12.46 -10.33
N LYS A 149 -2.27 11.60 -9.68
CA LYS A 149 -1.25 10.80 -10.37
C LYS A 149 -1.88 9.63 -11.10
N CYS A 150 -1.65 9.57 -12.39
CA CYS A 150 -2.23 8.59 -13.30
C CYS A 150 -1.15 8.00 -14.21
N LYS A 151 -1.40 6.83 -14.79
CA LYS A 151 -0.51 6.22 -15.78
C LYS A 151 -1.23 5.98 -17.09
N PHE A 152 -0.55 6.15 -18.20
CA PHE A 152 -0.99 5.62 -19.48
C PHE A 152 0.10 4.74 -20.09
N ILE A 153 -0.31 3.83 -20.96
CA ILE A 153 0.59 2.90 -21.66
C ILE A 153 0.59 3.33 -23.12
N THR A 154 1.77 3.62 -23.66
CA THR A 154 1.93 4.00 -25.06
C THR A 154 2.78 2.99 -25.82
N ASN A 155 2.40 2.77 -27.08
CA ASN A 155 3.21 2.07 -28.06
C ASN A 155 3.52 2.94 -29.29
N SER A 156 3.12 4.21 -29.32
CA SER A 156 3.43 5.07 -30.47
C SER A 156 4.93 5.35 -30.54
N PHE A 157 5.52 5.18 -31.72
CA PHE A 157 6.95 5.41 -31.96
C PHE A 157 7.37 6.87 -31.68
N THR A 158 6.54 7.84 -32.05
CA THR A 158 6.83 9.27 -31.86
C THR A 158 6.86 9.64 -30.38
N LEU A 159 5.86 9.20 -29.60
CA LEU A 159 5.85 9.38 -28.15
C LEU A 159 7.06 8.71 -27.48
N LYS A 160 7.45 7.51 -27.91
CA LYS A 160 8.64 6.83 -27.36
C LYS A 160 9.90 7.64 -27.64
N ASN A 161 10.11 8.04 -28.90
CA ASN A 161 11.29 8.79 -29.30
C ASN A 161 11.40 10.12 -28.55
N MET A 162 10.28 10.84 -28.36
CA MET A 162 10.26 12.08 -27.56
C MET A 162 10.63 11.84 -26.09
N LEU A 163 10.13 10.76 -25.47
CA LEU A 163 10.48 10.42 -24.09
C LEU A 163 11.94 9.97 -23.95
N ASP A 164 12.44 9.19 -24.90
CA ASP A 164 13.84 8.74 -24.93
C ASP A 164 14.80 9.91 -25.16
N GLN A 165 14.40 10.90 -25.97
CA GLN A 165 15.15 12.16 -26.12
C GLN A 165 15.13 12.97 -24.83
N ALA A 166 13.95 13.15 -24.22
CA ALA A 166 13.82 13.85 -22.94
C ALA A 166 14.65 13.20 -21.83
N ALA A 167 14.78 11.87 -21.83
CA ALA A 167 15.60 11.15 -20.84
C ALA A 167 17.11 11.33 -21.01
N LYS A 168 17.58 11.65 -22.21
CA LYS A 168 19.00 11.95 -22.46
C LYS A 168 19.39 13.36 -21.99
N ILE A 169 18.40 14.24 -21.83
CA ILE A 169 18.61 15.60 -21.34
C ILE A 169 18.63 15.55 -19.81
N GLU A 170 19.72 16.05 -19.20
CA GLU A 170 19.82 16.12 -17.74
C GLU A 170 18.70 17.00 -17.15
N ASN A 171 18.04 16.52 -16.08
CA ASN A 171 16.95 17.22 -15.37
C ASN A 171 15.73 17.63 -16.22
N ALA A 172 15.46 16.94 -17.33
CA ALA A 172 14.28 17.25 -18.14
C ALA A 172 12.96 17.10 -17.35
N PHE A 173 12.85 16.11 -16.45
CA PHE A 173 11.61 15.85 -15.71
C PHE A 173 11.57 16.58 -14.36
N PRO A 174 10.42 17.13 -13.93
CA PRO A 174 9.07 17.03 -14.53
C PRO A 174 8.80 18.06 -15.66
N ILE A 175 8.13 17.64 -16.74
CA ILE A 175 7.78 18.52 -17.88
C ILE A 175 6.27 18.72 -17.93
N SER A 176 5.82 19.97 -18.07
CA SER A 176 4.42 20.29 -18.40
C SER A 176 4.25 20.31 -19.91
N THR A 177 3.44 19.41 -20.47
CA THR A 177 3.19 19.29 -21.91
C THR A 177 1.71 19.05 -22.22
N VAL A 178 1.35 19.14 -23.49
CA VAL A 178 0.01 18.78 -23.99
C VAL A 178 0.14 17.63 -24.98
N ILE A 179 -0.72 16.61 -24.87
CA ILE A 179 -0.78 15.54 -25.88
C ILE A 179 -1.74 15.97 -26.98
N LYS A 180 -1.23 16.05 -28.21
CA LYS A 180 -2.04 16.28 -29.41
C LYS A 180 -2.11 15.03 -30.27
N LYS A 181 -3.23 14.93 -30.97
CA LYS A 181 -3.50 13.89 -31.97
C LYS A 181 -3.14 14.43 -33.35
N ARG A 182 -2.38 13.65 -34.13
CA ARG A 182 -2.06 13.91 -35.53
C ARG A 182 -2.70 12.84 -36.40
N ASP A 183 -3.56 13.24 -37.31
CA ASP A 183 -4.15 12.33 -38.28
C ASP A 183 -3.19 12.16 -39.47
N ILE A 184 -2.60 10.97 -39.61
CA ILE A 184 -1.63 10.64 -40.69
C ILE A 184 -2.34 9.96 -41.88
N GLY A 185 -3.68 9.95 -41.92
CA GLY A 185 -4.45 9.26 -42.97
C GLY A 185 -4.35 7.73 -42.92
N GLY A 186 -3.70 7.17 -41.90
CA GLY A 186 -3.62 5.73 -41.63
C GLY A 186 -4.73 5.20 -40.70
N LYS A 187 -4.75 3.88 -40.50
CA LYS A 187 -5.76 3.19 -39.65
C LYS A 187 -5.71 3.60 -38.17
N PHE A 188 -4.58 4.14 -37.71
CA PHE A 188 -4.42 4.64 -36.35
C PHE A 188 -3.85 6.06 -36.37
N PRO A 189 -4.39 6.96 -35.55
CA PRO A 189 -3.84 8.30 -35.38
C PRO A 189 -2.52 8.23 -34.62
N ASP A 190 -1.65 9.21 -34.88
CA ASP A 190 -0.42 9.37 -34.13
C ASP A 190 -0.59 10.39 -33.00
N TYR A 191 0.24 10.29 -31.98
CA TYR A 191 0.21 11.15 -30.80
C TYR A 191 1.58 11.78 -30.59
N TYR A 192 1.62 13.05 -30.23
CA TYR A 192 2.88 13.74 -29.93
C TYR A 192 2.72 14.68 -28.74
N PHE A 193 3.82 14.94 -28.03
CA PHE A 193 3.89 16.00 -27.03
C PHE A 193 4.16 17.32 -27.74
N GLU A 194 3.35 18.33 -27.42
CA GLU A 194 3.59 19.73 -27.77
C GLU A 194 4.25 20.47 -26.60
#